data_AF-A0A2J6J5U7-F1
#
_entry.id   AF-A0A2J6J5U7-F1
#
_cell.length_a   1.000
_cell.length_b   1.000
_cell.length_c   1.000
_cell.angle_alpha   90.00
_cell.angle_beta   90.00
_cell.angle_gamma   90.00
#
_symmetry.space_group_name_H-M   'P 1'
#
loop_
_entity.id
_entity.type
_entity.pdbx_description
1 polymer ?
#
loop_
_entity_poly.entity_id
_entity_poly.type
_entity_poly.pdbx_seq_one_letter_code
_entity_poly.pdbx_strand_id
1 'polypeptide(L)'
;MTTTAFFDKTRSLLEMIKFSHTIFAFPFALMGVVLAAQANSASPSAGQVFWICLAMVGARSGAMGLNRLIDANIDAENPRTAER
;
A
#
# COMPACT_ATOMS: atom_id res chain seq x y z
N MET A 1 -23.65 21.16 9.70
CA MET A 1 -22.99 20.42 10.80
C MET A 1 -22.77 18.92 10.48
N THR A 2 -22.85 18.50 9.20
CA THR A 2 -22.75 17.09 8.76
C THR A 2 -21.55 16.81 7.86
N THR A 3 -20.92 17.85 7.30
CA THR A 3 -19.76 17.71 6.39
C THR A 3 -18.43 17.44 7.12
N THR A 4 -18.27 17.90 8.36
CA THR A 4 -17.08 17.65 9.18
C THR A 4 -16.97 16.18 9.60
N ALA A 5 -18.08 15.56 10.05
CA ALA A 5 -18.09 14.16 10.48
C ALA A 5 -17.70 13.17 9.37
N PHE A 6 -18.04 13.46 8.10
CA PHE A 6 -17.61 12.65 6.97
C PHE A 6 -16.10 12.79 6.72
N PHE A 7 -15.57 14.01 6.85
CA PHE A 7 -14.16 14.32 6.66
C PHE A 7 -13.28 13.71 7.76
N ASP A 8 -13.77 13.68 9.00
CA ASP A 8 -13.08 13.02 10.12
C ASP A 8 -13.08 11.49 9.96
N LYS A 9 -14.17 10.89 9.44
CA LYS A 9 -14.21 9.46 9.15
C LYS A 9 -13.28 9.06 8.01
N THR A 10 -13.24 9.83 6.91
CA THR A 10 -12.29 9.56 5.81
C THR A 10 -10.86 9.78 6.26
N ARG A 11 -10.58 10.84 7.03
CA ARG A 11 -9.24 11.07 7.62
C ARG A 11 -8.81 9.91 8.51
N SER A 12 -9.69 9.42 9.38
CA SER A 12 -9.40 8.28 10.26
C SER A 12 -9.20 6.98 9.46
N LEU A 13 -9.94 6.77 8.37
CA LEU A 13 -9.71 5.66 7.43
C LEU A 13 -8.35 5.79 6.70
N LEU A 14 -7.96 7.00 6.31
CA LEU A 14 -6.68 7.31 5.65
C LEU A 14 -5.49 7.35 6.62
N GLU A 15 -5.70 7.48 7.93
CA GLU A 15 -4.67 7.31 8.96
C GLU A 15 -4.50 5.84 9.36
N MET A 16 -5.60 5.07 9.36
CA MET A 16 -5.61 3.64 9.70
C MET A 16 -4.97 2.78 8.59
N ILE A 17 -5.28 3.11 7.32
CA ILE A 17 -4.41 2.73 6.21
C ILE A 17 -3.17 3.58 6.41
N LYS A 18 -1.99 3.04 6.68
CA LYS A 18 -0.74 3.84 6.73
C LYS A 18 -0.43 4.44 5.35
N PHE A 19 -1.20 5.43 4.92
CA PHE A 19 -1.12 6.07 3.62
C PHE A 19 0.27 6.68 3.45
N SER A 20 0.86 7.16 4.54
CA SER A 20 2.25 7.62 4.61
C SER A 20 3.26 6.56 4.15
N HIS A 21 3.07 5.27 4.47
CA HIS A 21 4.00 4.21 4.01
C HIS A 21 3.79 3.86 2.53
N THR A 22 2.56 4.02 2.02
CA THR A 22 2.25 3.84 0.60
C THR A 22 2.78 5.01 -0.24
N ILE A 23 2.79 6.23 0.30
CA ILE A 23 3.34 7.43 -0.33
C ILE A 23 4.83 7.25 -0.66
N PHE A 24 5.59 6.55 0.18
CA PHE A 24 7.00 6.23 -0.10
C PHE A 24 7.17 5.22 -1.24
N ALA A 25 6.21 4.32 -1.45
CA ALA A 25 6.26 3.34 -2.53
C ALA A 25 5.75 3.89 -3.87
N PHE A 26 4.90 4.92 -3.82
CA PHE A 26 4.29 5.56 -4.97
C PHE A 26 5.28 6.06 -6.05
N PRO A 27 6.40 6.74 -5.74
CA PRO A 27 7.36 7.16 -6.77
C PRO A 27 7.98 5.98 -7.51
N PHE A 28 8.25 4.85 -6.85
CA PHE A 28 8.78 3.65 -7.49
C PHE A 28 7.78 3.04 -8.47
N ALA A 29 6.49 3.04 -8.12
CA ALA A 29 5.45 2.58 -9.02
C ALA A 29 5.31 3.49 -10.25
N LEU A 30 5.39 4.81 -10.07
CA LEU A 30 5.39 5.77 -11.17
C LEU A 30 6.61 5.57 -12.10
N MET A 31 7.79 5.31 -11.54
CA MET A 31 8.96 4.95 -12.35
C MET A 31 8.69 3.72 -13.22
N GLY A 32 8.07 2.67 -12.65
CA GLY A 32 7.67 1.48 -13.41
C GLY A 32 6.68 1.79 -14.53
N VAL A 33 5.70 2.65 -14.27
CA VAL A 33 4.73 3.12 -15.27
C VAL A 33 5.42 3.87 -16.42
N VAL A 34 6.37 4.76 -16.10
CA VAL A 34 7.13 5.52 -17.10
C VAL A 34 8.01 4.59 -17.94
N LEU A 35 8.68 3.62 -17.32
CA LEU A 35 9.50 2.64 -18.04
C LEU A 35 8.65 1.76 -18.96
N ALA A 36 7.49 1.30 -18.49
CA ALA A 36 6.56 0.52 -19.30
C ALA A 36 5.99 1.33 -20.48
N ALA A 37 5.70 2.62 -20.25
CA ALA A 37 5.23 3.52 -21.29
C ALA A 37 6.28 3.73 -22.40
N GLN A 38 7.55 3.90 -22.02
CA GLN A 38 8.65 4.00 -22.98
C GLN A 38 8.87 2.70 -23.75
N ALA A 39 8.82 1.55 -23.06
CA ALA A 39 9.02 0.24 -23.71
C ALA A 39 7.92 -0.10 -24.73
N ASN A 40 6.69 0.36 -24.50
CA ASN A 40 5.54 0.08 -25.37
C ASN A 40 5.21 1.23 -26.34
N SER A 41 5.97 2.32 -26.32
CA SER A 41 5.69 3.57 -27.07
C SER A 41 4.23 4.04 -26.92
N ALA A 42 3.63 3.81 -25.75
CA ALA A 42 2.22 4.03 -25.49
C ALA A 42 2.02 4.63 -24.10
N SER A 43 1.14 5.62 -23.99
CA SER A 43 0.78 6.17 -22.69
C SER A 43 -0.08 5.18 -21.89
N PRO A 44 0.15 5.08 -20.56
CA PRO A 44 -0.66 4.24 -19.71
C PRO A 44 -2.09 4.77 -19.66
N SER A 45 -3.08 3.90 -19.85
CA SER A 45 -4.48 4.25 -19.66
C SER A 45 -4.79 4.50 -18.19
N ALA A 46 -5.79 5.34 -17.91
CA ALA A 46 -6.26 5.59 -16.54
C ALA A 46 -6.65 4.30 -15.80
N GLY A 47 -7.19 3.31 -16.52
CA GLY A 47 -7.52 2.00 -15.97
C GLY A 47 -6.28 1.21 -15.55
N GLN A 48 -5.20 1.22 -16.34
CA GLN A 48 -3.94 0.57 -15.97
C GLN A 48 -3.34 1.22 -14.72
N VAL A 49 -3.33 2.55 -14.65
CA VAL A 49 -2.83 3.26 -13.45
C VAL A 49 -3.65 2.88 -12.22
N PHE A 50 -4.98 2.81 -12.32
CA PHE A 50 -5.84 2.35 -11.23
C PHE A 50 -5.48 0.94 -10.75
N TRP A 51 -5.36 -0.02 -11.67
CA TRP A 51 -5.01 -1.40 -11.33
C TRP A 51 -3.61 -1.54 -10.73
N ILE A 52 -2.63 -0.75 -11.22
CA ILE A 52 -1.27 -0.72 -10.66
C ILE A 52 -1.31 -0.20 -9.21
N CYS A 53 -2.05 0.87 -8.94
CA CYS A 53 -2.23 1.38 -7.58
C CYS A 53 -2.90 0.34 -6.67
N LEU A 54 -3.97 -0.31 -7.16
CA LEU A 54 -4.67 -1.34 -6.39
C LEU A 54 -3.77 -2.55 -6.09
N ALA A 55 -3.00 -3.00 -7.08
CA ALA A 55 -2.03 -4.08 -6.92
C ALA A 55 -0.93 -3.73 -5.92
N MET A 56 -0.41 -2.49 -5.96
CA MET A 56 0.61 -2.02 -5.02
C MET A 56 0.11 -2.02 -3.57
N VAL A 57 -1.10 -1.50 -3.34
CA VAL A 57 -1.72 -1.48 -2.00
C VAL A 57 -1.99 -2.90 -1.52
N GLY A 58 -2.56 -3.75 -2.40
CA GLY A 58 -2.85 -5.15 -2.09
C GLY A 58 -1.59 -5.94 -1.77
N ALA A 59 -0.53 -5.80 -2.56
CA ALA A 59 0.75 -6.49 -2.33
C ALA A 59 1.39 -6.05 -1.01
N ARG A 60 1.36 -4.77 -0.66
CA ARG A 60 1.93 -4.27 0.60
C ARG A 60 1.18 -4.81 1.82
N SER A 61 -0.15 -4.73 1.81
CA SER A 61 -0.98 -5.22 2.92
C SER A 61 -0.95 -6.73 3.01
N GLY A 62 -1.01 -7.41 1.87
CA GLY A 62 -0.95 -8.87 1.77
C GLY A 62 0.39 -9.43 2.22
N ALA A 63 1.51 -8.86 1.78
CA ALA A 63 2.84 -9.28 2.24
C ALA A 63 3.02 -9.06 3.75
N MET A 64 2.55 -7.94 4.30
CA MET A 64 2.64 -7.69 5.74
C MET A 64 1.78 -8.66 6.55
N GLY A 65 0.57 -8.97 6.09
CA GLY A 65 -0.30 -9.95 6.74
C GLY A 65 0.25 -11.37 6.64
N LEU A 66 0.79 -11.75 5.48
CA LEU A 66 1.36 -13.07 5.26
C LEU A 66 2.65 -13.27 6.06
N ASN A 67 3.56 -12.28 6.07
CA ASN A 67 4.75 -12.32 6.92
C ASN A 67 4.36 -12.57 8.37
N ARG A 68 3.30 -11.90 8.87
CA ARG A 68 2.85 -12.08 10.25
C ARG A 68 2.26 -13.47 10.52
N LEU A 69 1.62 -14.10 9.53
CA LEU A 69 1.09 -15.45 9.67
C LEU A 69 2.19 -16.50 9.67
N ILE A 70 3.16 -16.38 8.76
CA ILE A 70 4.26 -17.33 8.60
C ILE A 70 5.26 -17.18 9.75
N ASP A 71 5.60 -15.95 10.11
CA ASP A 71 6.63 -15.66 11.11
C ASP A 71 6.08 -15.72 12.54
N ALA A 72 4.78 -15.98 12.76
CA ALA A 72 4.16 -15.97 14.10
C ALA A 72 4.87 -16.87 15.13
N ASN A 73 5.33 -18.05 14.71
CA ASN A 73 6.04 -18.98 15.59
C ASN A 73 7.47 -18.49 15.89
N ILE A 74 8.14 -17.91 14.88
CA ILE A 74 9.51 -17.41 14.97
C ILE A 74 9.56 -16.09 15.77
N ASP A 75 8.58 -15.22 15.57
CA ASP A 75 8.45 -13.95 16.29
C ASP A 75 8.15 -14.17 17.78
N ALA A 76 7.46 -15.26 18.15
CA ALA A 76 7.21 -15.61 19.55
C ALA A 76 8.48 -16.04 20.31
N GLU A 77 9.46 -16.62 19.61
CA GLU A 77 10.74 -17.02 20.21
C GLU A 77 11.76 -15.88 20.27
N ASN A 78 11.55 -14.78 19.53
CA ASN A 78 12.46 -13.66 19.48
C ASN A 78 12.08 -12.58 20.52
N PRO A 79 12.93 -12.31 21.53
CA PRO A 79 12.63 -11.31 22.57
C PRO A 79 12.47 -9.87 22.05
N ARG A 80 12.83 -9.57 20.80
CA ARG A 80 12.56 -8.28 20.15
C ARG A 80 11.20 -8.15 19.46
N THR A 81 10.53 -9.27 19.16
CA THR A 81 9.30 -9.29 18.36
C THR A 81 8.15 -10.05 19.02
N ALA A 82 8.37 -10.58 20.22
CA ALA A 82 7.38 -11.31 21.03
C ALA A 82 6.09 -10.53 21.36
N GLU A 83 6.11 -9.20 21.35
CA GLU A 83 4.91 -8.36 21.61
C GLU A 83 4.20 -7.87 20.33
N ARG A 84 4.57 -8.36 19.15
CA ARG A 84 4.05 -7.83 17.89
C ARG A 84 2.61 -8.19 17.59
#